data_AF-A0A495SLQ6-F1
#
_entry.id   AF-A0A495SLQ6-F1
#
_cell.length_a   1.000
_cell.length_b   1.000
_cell.length_c   1.000
_cell.angle_alpha   90.00
_cell.angle_beta   90.00
_cell.angle_gamma   90.00
#
_symmetry.space_group_name_H-M   'P 1'
#
loop_
_entity.id
_entity.type
_entity.pdbx_description
1 polymer ?
#
loop_
_entity_poly.entity_id
_entity_poly.type
_entity_poly.pdbx_seq_one_letter_code
_entity_poly.pdbx_strand_id
1 'polypeptide(L)'
;MKNRTKIFYISSFLFLGMQMQAQVKVGDNLTAINPNAALEIESTTKGLIMPRIALTATTDFAPMSAHIQGMSVYNTATAGDVTPGYYYNDGTKWVRLIDIIAKEPWQVESTTNQATTNTQNIYQMGNIGIKTNAPNSALTVNGSANNLLAYDAGTDTTIDYSKSNLAYTTASAGNIFDLQNIKDGGTYTLAVQGSVSGTANFTSAGFTVHLPVDNGPSVVTGGKHSIYTILVLGTHVYMSWITGL
;
A
#
# COMPACT_ATOMS: atom_id res chain seq x y z
N MET A 1 -70.86 -53.38 -12.98
CA MET A 1 -70.11 -52.70 -11.88
C MET A 1 -68.58 -52.90 -11.94
N LYS A 2 -68.02 -54.02 -12.42
CA LYS A 2 -66.56 -54.29 -12.41
C LYS A 2 -65.66 -53.28 -13.16
N ASN A 3 -66.14 -52.58 -14.19
CA ASN A 3 -65.32 -51.64 -14.97
C ASN A 3 -65.18 -50.25 -14.34
N ARG A 4 -66.11 -49.86 -13.45
CA ARG A 4 -66.06 -48.56 -12.76
C ARG A 4 -65.00 -48.54 -11.65
N THR A 5 -64.77 -49.67 -11.00
CA THR A 5 -63.75 -49.81 -9.95
C THR A 5 -62.33 -49.75 -10.52
N LYS A 6 -62.07 -50.33 -11.70
CA LYS A 6 -60.76 -50.26 -12.38
C LYS A 6 -60.39 -48.84 -12.83
N ILE A 7 -61.36 -48.08 -13.32
CA ILE A 7 -61.16 -46.66 -13.70
C ILE A 7 -60.83 -45.80 -12.46
N PHE A 8 -61.44 -46.12 -11.31
CA PHE A 8 -61.16 -45.42 -10.05
C PHE A 8 -59.75 -45.68 -9.52
N TYR A 9 -59.23 -46.91 -9.65
CA TYR A 9 -57.85 -47.21 -9.27
C TYR A 9 -56.82 -46.59 -10.23
N ILE A 10 -57.11 -46.54 -11.53
CA ILE A 10 -56.23 -45.90 -12.53
C ILE A 10 -56.18 -44.38 -12.33
N SER A 11 -57.32 -43.72 -12.06
CA SER A 11 -57.32 -42.29 -11.78
C SER A 11 -56.60 -41.96 -10.48
N SER A 12 -56.79 -42.78 -9.43
CA SER A 12 -56.10 -42.58 -8.16
C SER A 12 -54.58 -42.79 -8.26
N PHE A 13 -54.11 -43.71 -9.11
CA PHE A 13 -52.68 -43.91 -9.37
C PHE A 13 -52.06 -42.77 -10.19
N LEU A 14 -52.83 -42.11 -11.06
CA LEU A 14 -52.39 -40.93 -11.81
C LEU A 14 -52.16 -39.69 -10.92
N PHE A 15 -52.88 -39.57 -9.79
CA PHE A 15 -52.72 -38.45 -8.87
C PHE A 15 -51.58 -38.64 -7.85
N LEU A 16 -51.05 -39.86 -7.66
CA LEU A 16 -49.99 -40.14 -6.68
C LEU A 16 -48.57 -39.76 -7.17
N GLY A 17 -48.39 -39.38 -8.44
CA GLY A 17 -47.06 -39.18 -9.05
C GLY A 17 -46.57 -37.73 -9.14
N MET A 18 -47.35 -36.73 -8.76
CA MET A 18 -46.97 -35.32 -8.93
C MET A 18 -46.30 -34.77 -7.66
N GLN A 19 -44.97 -34.79 -7.63
CA GLN A 19 -44.18 -34.01 -6.66
C GLN A 19 -44.12 -32.56 -7.17
N MET A 20 -45.01 -31.69 -6.69
CA MET A 20 -44.89 -30.25 -6.96
C MET A 20 -43.67 -29.69 -6.22
N GLN A 21 -42.63 -29.33 -6.95
CA GLN A 21 -41.51 -28.56 -6.42
C GLN A 21 -41.95 -27.10 -6.38
N ALA A 22 -42.29 -26.57 -5.20
CA ALA A 22 -42.56 -25.16 -5.02
C ALA A 22 -41.24 -24.42 -4.77
N GLN A 23 -40.69 -23.80 -5.81
CA GLN A 23 -39.64 -22.80 -5.63
C GLN A 23 -40.29 -21.52 -5.13
N VAL A 24 -39.77 -20.95 -4.03
CA VAL A 24 -40.32 -19.72 -3.43
C VAL A 24 -39.59 -18.53 -4.04
N LYS A 25 -40.13 -18.01 -5.14
CA LYS A 25 -39.80 -16.67 -5.63
C LYS A 25 -40.83 -15.69 -5.10
N VAL A 26 -40.36 -14.63 -4.46
CA VAL A 26 -41.16 -13.48 -4.04
C VAL A 26 -40.73 -12.30 -4.90
N GLY A 27 -41.51 -11.97 -5.94
CA GLY A 27 -41.17 -10.84 -6.78
C GLY A 27 -42.07 -10.59 -7.97
N ASP A 28 -41.67 -9.61 -8.79
CA ASP A 28 -42.48 -9.07 -9.88
C ASP A 28 -42.49 -10.01 -11.11
N ASN A 29 -41.40 -10.76 -11.37
CA ASN A 29 -41.31 -11.75 -12.45
C ASN A 29 -41.29 -13.20 -11.92
N LEU A 30 -42.46 -13.85 -11.90
CA LEU A 30 -42.60 -15.22 -11.38
C LEU A 30 -42.21 -16.34 -12.36
N THR A 31 -41.85 -16.04 -13.62
CA THR A 31 -41.58 -17.06 -14.65
C THR A 31 -40.09 -17.33 -14.86
N ALA A 32 -39.21 -16.41 -14.46
CA ALA A 32 -37.77 -16.61 -14.45
C ALA A 32 -37.29 -16.83 -13.01
N ILE A 33 -37.01 -18.09 -12.64
CA ILE A 33 -36.54 -18.46 -11.30
C ILE A 33 -35.11 -18.97 -11.39
N ASN A 34 -34.23 -18.50 -10.50
CA ASN A 34 -32.87 -19.00 -10.41
C ASN A 34 -32.87 -20.44 -9.84
N PRO A 35 -32.41 -21.45 -10.61
CA PRO A 35 -32.44 -22.85 -10.17
C PRO A 35 -31.55 -23.14 -8.96
N ASN A 36 -30.63 -22.23 -8.60
CA ASN A 36 -29.75 -22.35 -7.43
C ASN A 36 -30.30 -21.62 -6.18
N ALA A 37 -31.45 -20.95 -6.27
CA ALA A 37 -32.02 -20.22 -5.14
C ALA A 37 -33.10 -21.05 -4.44
N ALA A 38 -32.93 -21.29 -3.14
CA ALA A 38 -33.99 -21.83 -2.29
C ALA A 38 -35.05 -20.75 -1.96
N LEU A 39 -34.64 -19.49 -1.92
CA LEU A 39 -35.48 -18.31 -1.79
C LEU A 39 -34.91 -17.21 -2.70
N GLU A 40 -35.72 -16.69 -3.61
CA GLU A 40 -35.39 -15.55 -4.46
C GLU A 40 -36.33 -14.39 -4.14
N ILE A 41 -35.78 -13.22 -3.81
CA ILE A 41 -36.56 -12.00 -3.60
C ILE A 41 -36.18 -11.04 -4.72
N GLU A 42 -37.13 -10.76 -5.61
CA GLU A 42 -36.96 -9.81 -6.71
C GLU A 42 -37.92 -8.64 -6.51
N SER A 43 -37.38 -7.43 -6.40
CA SER A 43 -38.20 -6.22 -6.42
C SER A 43 -37.39 -5.05 -6.94
N THR A 44 -38.04 -4.20 -7.73
CA THR A 44 -37.46 -2.92 -8.18
C THR A 44 -37.66 -1.78 -7.19
N THR A 45 -38.53 -1.97 -6.18
CA THR A 45 -38.96 -0.90 -5.27
C THR A 45 -38.93 -1.25 -3.78
N LYS A 46 -38.72 -2.53 -3.44
CA LYS A 46 -38.69 -3.02 -2.05
C LYS A 46 -37.38 -3.75 -1.75
N GLY A 47 -36.95 -3.69 -0.49
CA GLY A 47 -35.80 -4.44 0.00
C GLY A 47 -36.20 -5.53 1.00
N LEU A 48 -35.22 -6.34 1.39
CA LEU A 48 -35.35 -7.30 2.49
C LEU A 48 -34.90 -6.64 3.81
N ILE A 49 -35.81 -6.56 4.78
CA ILE A 49 -35.44 -6.22 6.16
C ILE A 49 -35.06 -7.51 6.88
N MET A 50 -33.80 -7.61 7.30
CA MET A 50 -33.31 -8.71 8.13
C MET A 50 -33.91 -8.65 9.56
N PRO A 51 -33.94 -9.77 10.29
CA PRO A 51 -34.34 -9.77 11.70
C PRO A 51 -33.54 -8.74 12.51
N ARG A 52 -34.26 -7.93 13.30
CA ARG A 52 -33.68 -6.90 14.17
C ARG A 52 -33.32 -7.53 15.51
N ILE A 53 -32.03 -7.60 15.81
CA ILE A 53 -31.50 -8.28 16.99
C ILE A 53 -30.66 -7.27 17.79
N ALA A 54 -30.79 -7.25 19.12
CA ALA A 54 -29.92 -6.47 19.98
C ALA A 54 -28.71 -7.34 20.37
N LEU A 55 -27.60 -7.21 19.65
CA LEU A 55 -26.36 -7.92 19.97
C LEU A 55 -25.64 -7.25 21.15
N THR A 56 -24.91 -8.04 21.92
CA THR A 56 -24.16 -7.61 23.12
C THR A 56 -22.66 -7.48 22.86
N ALA A 57 -22.10 -8.39 22.06
CA ALA A 57 -20.73 -8.38 21.57
C ALA A 57 -20.61 -9.26 20.31
N THR A 58 -19.54 -9.10 19.52
CA THR A 58 -19.33 -9.94 18.34
C THR A 58 -19.06 -11.41 18.67
N THR A 59 -18.44 -11.66 19.81
CA THR A 59 -18.08 -13.01 20.29
C THR A 59 -19.20 -13.69 21.07
N ASP A 60 -20.31 -12.99 21.31
CA ASP A 60 -21.47 -13.53 22.01
C ASP A 60 -22.52 -13.99 20.98
N PHE A 61 -22.96 -15.23 21.11
CA PHE A 61 -24.04 -15.75 20.28
C PHE A 61 -25.42 -15.28 20.76
N ALA A 62 -25.53 -14.78 22.00
CA ALA A 62 -26.78 -14.24 22.53
C ALA A 62 -27.32 -13.10 21.64
N PRO A 63 -28.66 -12.99 21.49
CA PRO A 63 -29.72 -13.76 22.17
C PRO A 63 -30.03 -15.14 21.55
N MET A 64 -29.22 -15.62 20.62
CA MET A 64 -29.39 -16.96 20.04
C MET A 64 -28.78 -18.04 20.94
N SER A 65 -28.84 -19.29 20.52
CA SER A 65 -28.28 -20.43 21.26
C SER A 65 -26.88 -20.85 20.81
N ALA A 66 -26.44 -20.41 19.63
CA ALA A 66 -25.12 -20.69 19.07
C ALA A 66 -24.81 -19.76 17.89
N HIS A 67 -23.53 -19.67 17.53
CA HIS A 67 -23.10 -19.09 16.26
C HIS A 67 -23.40 -20.04 15.10
N ILE A 68 -24.09 -19.55 14.08
CA ILE A 68 -24.48 -20.33 12.89
C ILE A 68 -23.94 -19.62 11.65
N GLN A 69 -22.99 -20.26 10.96
CA GLN A 69 -22.35 -19.69 9.78
C GLN A 69 -23.36 -19.30 8.69
N GLY A 70 -23.18 -18.12 8.11
CA GLY A 70 -24.01 -17.57 7.04
C GLY A 70 -25.28 -16.85 7.51
N MET A 71 -25.62 -16.94 8.81
CA MET A 71 -26.77 -16.24 9.36
C MET A 71 -26.57 -14.72 9.29
N SER A 72 -27.59 -13.97 8.87
CA SER A 72 -27.53 -12.51 8.75
C SER A 72 -28.64 -11.82 9.54
N VAL A 73 -28.30 -10.71 10.21
CA VAL A 73 -29.21 -9.92 11.07
C VAL A 73 -28.91 -8.42 10.92
N TYR A 74 -29.85 -7.59 11.36
CA TYR A 74 -29.60 -6.17 11.61
C TYR A 74 -29.47 -5.96 13.12
N ASN A 75 -28.27 -5.60 13.58
CA ASN A 75 -28.05 -5.22 14.96
C ASN A 75 -28.69 -3.87 15.27
N THR A 76 -29.41 -3.75 16.38
CA THR A 76 -30.03 -2.51 16.84
C THR A 76 -29.32 -1.87 18.05
N ALA A 77 -28.41 -2.58 18.69
CA ALA A 77 -27.78 -2.14 19.93
C ALA A 77 -26.40 -1.51 19.69
N THR A 78 -26.04 -0.57 20.56
CA THR A 78 -24.64 -0.19 20.80
C THR A 78 -24.24 -0.80 22.15
N ALA A 79 -23.44 -1.87 22.11
CA ALA A 79 -23.01 -2.61 23.29
C ALA A 79 -21.68 -3.30 22.98
N GLY A 80 -20.75 -3.34 23.94
CA GLY A 80 -19.44 -3.94 23.72
C GLY A 80 -18.73 -3.36 22.48
N ASP A 81 -18.41 -4.23 21.52
CA ASP A 81 -17.80 -3.91 20.23
C ASP A 81 -18.81 -3.84 19.07
N VAL A 82 -20.11 -4.00 19.33
CA VAL A 82 -21.15 -3.91 18.30
C VAL A 82 -21.83 -2.54 18.30
N THR A 83 -22.19 -2.12 17.10
CA THR A 83 -22.98 -0.90 16.82
C THR A 83 -24.09 -1.24 15.82
N PRO A 84 -25.16 -0.41 15.72
CA PRO A 84 -26.24 -0.69 14.78
C PRO A 84 -25.76 -0.87 13.34
N GLY A 85 -26.32 -1.86 12.63
CA GLY A 85 -25.92 -2.19 11.26
C GLY A 85 -26.13 -3.66 10.90
N TYR A 86 -25.78 -4.05 9.68
CA TYR A 86 -25.89 -5.43 9.22
C TYR A 86 -24.71 -6.26 9.70
N TYR A 87 -24.99 -7.48 10.17
CA TYR A 87 -23.99 -8.45 10.60
C TYR A 87 -24.33 -9.80 9.96
N TYR A 88 -23.30 -10.55 9.60
CA TYR A 88 -23.42 -11.98 9.36
C TYR A 88 -22.59 -12.75 10.38
N ASN A 89 -22.93 -14.00 10.62
CA ASN A 89 -22.17 -14.86 11.49
C ASN A 89 -21.23 -15.75 10.67
N ASP A 90 -19.96 -15.83 11.04
CA ASP A 90 -18.95 -16.63 10.32
C ASP A 90 -18.87 -18.09 10.81
N GLY A 91 -19.70 -18.46 11.79
CA GLY A 91 -19.70 -19.74 12.51
C GLY A 91 -19.07 -19.65 13.90
N THR A 92 -18.33 -18.58 14.18
CA THR A 92 -17.60 -18.38 15.44
C THR A 92 -17.85 -17.02 16.08
N LYS A 93 -18.29 -16.02 15.31
CA LYS A 93 -18.59 -14.66 15.76
C LYS A 93 -19.48 -13.91 14.78
N TRP A 94 -20.02 -12.78 15.22
CA TRP A 94 -20.66 -11.78 14.36
C TRP A 94 -19.62 -10.91 13.67
N VAL A 95 -19.74 -10.80 12.35
CA VAL A 95 -18.94 -9.93 11.50
C VAL A 95 -19.85 -8.85 10.94
N ARG A 96 -19.55 -7.60 11.24
CA ARG A 96 -20.29 -6.46 10.69
C ARG A 96 -20.02 -6.38 9.19
N LEU A 97 -21.07 -6.29 8.38
CA LEU A 97 -20.94 -5.85 6.99
C LEU A 97 -20.61 -4.36 7.03
N ILE A 98 -19.34 -4.03 6.81
CA ILE A 98 -18.87 -2.67 6.68
C ILE A 98 -18.32 -2.47 5.28
N ASP A 99 -18.53 -1.27 4.74
CA ASP A 99 -17.96 -0.79 3.48
C ASP A 99 -16.54 -0.22 3.73
N ILE A 100 -15.67 -0.96 4.43
CA ILE A 100 -14.31 -0.49 4.70
C ILE A 100 -13.35 -1.15 3.70
N ILE A 101 -13.16 -0.46 2.58
CA ILE A 101 -11.86 -0.48 1.91
C ILE A 101 -10.89 0.13 2.93
N ALA A 102 -9.81 -0.58 3.26
CA ALA A 102 -8.75 -0.04 4.08
C ALA A 102 -8.28 1.27 3.44
N LYS A 103 -8.63 2.39 4.08
CA LYS A 103 -8.23 3.73 3.62
C LYS A 103 -6.76 3.90 4.00
N GLU A 104 -5.88 3.84 3.02
CA GLU A 104 -4.48 4.17 3.22
C GLU A 104 -4.34 5.66 3.60
N PRO A 105 -3.38 6.04 4.48
CA PRO A 105 -3.27 7.40 5.03
C PRO A 105 -2.73 8.46 4.04
N TRP A 106 -2.68 8.13 2.75
CA TRP A 106 -1.98 8.90 1.72
C TRP A 106 -2.97 9.50 0.72
N GLN A 107 -2.74 10.73 0.25
CA GLN A 107 -3.57 11.39 -0.78
C GLN A 107 -2.90 11.31 -2.16
N VAL A 108 -3.70 11.24 -3.23
CA VAL A 108 -3.20 11.24 -4.62
C VAL A 108 -2.75 12.63 -5.02
N GLU A 109 -1.52 12.75 -5.53
CA GLU A 109 -0.86 14.00 -5.93
C GLU A 109 -1.80 15.02 -6.58
N SER A 110 -1.77 16.26 -6.06
CA SER A 110 -2.60 17.38 -6.53
C SER A 110 -4.11 17.20 -6.37
N THR A 111 -4.57 16.26 -5.53
CA THR A 111 -6.00 16.05 -5.24
C THR A 111 -6.28 15.84 -3.75
N THR A 112 -7.50 16.12 -3.30
CA THR A 112 -7.90 15.77 -1.92
C THR A 112 -8.31 14.29 -1.78
N ASN A 113 -8.24 13.50 -2.85
CA ASN A 113 -8.68 12.10 -2.87
C ASN A 113 -7.67 11.19 -2.15
N GLN A 114 -8.19 10.23 -1.40
CA GLN A 114 -7.38 9.18 -0.76
C GLN A 114 -6.82 8.21 -1.82
N ALA A 115 -5.58 7.78 -1.65
CA ALA A 115 -4.96 6.75 -2.47
C ALA A 115 -5.63 5.39 -2.20
N THR A 116 -5.88 4.64 -3.26
CA THR A 116 -6.47 3.29 -3.22
C THR A 116 -5.49 2.21 -3.68
N THR A 117 -4.35 2.62 -4.25
CA THR A 117 -3.27 1.74 -4.70
C THR A 117 -1.91 2.34 -4.35
N ASN A 118 -0.90 1.50 -4.19
CA ASN A 118 0.47 1.91 -3.91
C ASN A 118 1.24 2.45 -5.14
N THR A 119 0.65 2.38 -6.34
CA THR A 119 1.24 2.89 -7.58
C THR A 119 0.81 4.31 -7.92
N GLN A 120 -0.11 4.91 -7.17
CA GLN A 120 -0.49 6.30 -7.35
C GLN A 120 0.61 7.22 -6.84
N ASN A 121 0.78 8.37 -7.50
CA ASN A 121 1.62 9.43 -6.96
C ASN A 121 1.02 9.89 -5.63
N ILE A 122 1.77 9.75 -4.55
CA ILE A 122 1.35 10.12 -3.21
C ILE A 122 2.00 11.46 -2.85
N TYR A 123 1.19 12.43 -2.40
CA TYR A 123 1.71 13.69 -1.83
C TYR A 123 1.16 13.91 -0.42
N GLN A 124 1.96 14.52 0.44
CA GLN A 124 1.54 15.00 1.75
C GLN A 124 1.89 16.48 1.89
N MET A 125 0.91 17.30 2.25
CA MET A 125 1.12 18.72 2.57
C MET A 125 1.61 18.92 4.02
N GLY A 126 1.43 17.91 4.87
CA GLY A 126 1.93 17.88 6.23
C GLY A 126 3.31 17.22 6.32
N ASN A 127 3.84 17.21 7.54
CA ASN A 127 5.09 16.54 7.87
C ASN A 127 4.93 15.01 7.87
N ILE A 128 5.94 14.30 7.34
CA ILE A 128 6.01 12.84 7.32
C ILE A 128 6.84 12.35 8.50
N GLY A 129 6.24 11.55 9.39
CA GLY A 129 6.91 10.91 10.51
C GLY A 129 7.12 9.41 10.30
N ILE A 130 8.37 8.93 10.35
CA ILE A 130 8.68 7.50 10.41
C ILE A 130 9.02 7.14 11.85
N LYS A 131 8.24 6.23 12.46
CA LYS A 131 8.34 5.84 13.88
C LYS A 131 8.14 7.01 14.87
N THR A 132 7.46 8.07 14.45
CA THR A 132 7.07 9.20 15.31
C THR A 132 5.67 9.71 14.92
N ASN A 133 4.91 10.20 15.91
CA ASN A 133 3.63 10.87 15.71
C ASN A 133 3.72 12.41 15.84
N ALA A 134 4.93 12.95 16.05
CA ALA A 134 5.20 14.38 16.19
C ALA A 134 6.42 14.78 15.33
N PRO A 135 6.35 14.66 14.00
CA PRO A 135 7.44 15.09 13.14
C PRO A 135 7.64 16.61 13.21
N ASN A 136 8.88 17.04 13.48
CA ASN A 136 9.25 18.44 13.69
C ASN A 136 9.75 19.15 12.42
N SER A 137 9.81 18.42 11.30
CA SER A 137 10.20 18.87 9.98
C SER A 137 9.40 18.13 8.91
N ALA A 138 9.50 18.55 7.65
CA ALA A 138 8.78 17.92 6.54
C ALA A 138 9.02 16.39 6.46
N LEU A 139 10.21 15.90 6.82
CA LEU A 139 10.51 14.49 7.00
C LEU A 139 11.28 14.28 8.30
N THR A 140 10.70 13.55 9.25
CA THR A 140 11.35 13.16 10.50
C THR A 140 11.41 11.64 10.60
N VAL A 141 12.62 11.09 10.80
CA VAL A 141 12.83 9.65 11.04
C VAL A 141 13.28 9.45 12.47
N ASN A 142 12.48 8.77 13.29
CA ASN A 142 12.86 8.36 14.64
C ASN A 142 13.60 7.01 14.58
N GLY A 143 14.89 7.08 14.26
CA GLY A 143 15.77 5.95 14.07
C GLY A 143 16.79 6.20 12.97
N SER A 144 17.51 5.16 12.56
CA SER A 144 18.48 5.24 11.47
C SER A 144 17.78 5.34 10.11
N ALA A 145 18.31 6.20 9.25
CA ALA A 145 18.04 6.22 7.81
C ALA A 145 19.33 5.85 7.09
N ASN A 146 19.28 4.80 6.27
CA ASN A 146 20.40 4.33 5.47
C ASN A 146 20.00 4.19 4.01
N ASN A 147 20.97 4.36 3.13
CA ASN A 147 20.82 3.88 1.77
C ASN A 147 20.86 2.35 1.80
N LEU A 148 20.14 1.71 0.88
CA LEU A 148 20.22 0.26 0.74
C LEU A 148 21.66 -0.17 0.40
N LEU A 149 22.31 0.57 -0.51
CA LEU A 149 23.71 0.43 -0.89
C LEU A 149 24.31 1.82 -1.22
N ALA A 150 25.63 1.95 -1.07
CA ALA A 150 26.36 3.03 -1.74
C ALA A 150 26.47 2.70 -3.24
N TYR A 151 26.54 3.74 -4.08
CA TYR A 151 26.73 3.58 -5.52
C TYR A 151 28.21 3.30 -5.83
N ASP A 152 28.46 2.14 -6.44
CA ASP A 152 29.76 1.77 -6.98
C ASP A 152 29.85 2.21 -8.45
N ALA A 153 30.71 3.19 -8.73
CA ALA A 153 30.99 3.63 -10.09
C ALA A 153 32.10 2.81 -10.76
N GLY A 154 32.63 1.77 -10.12
CA GLY A 154 33.68 0.92 -10.69
C GLY A 154 34.93 1.73 -11.03
N THR A 155 35.33 1.72 -12.30
CA THR A 155 36.46 2.51 -12.83
C THR A 155 36.01 3.81 -13.50
N ASP A 156 34.74 4.16 -13.43
CA ASP A 156 34.19 5.33 -14.12
C ASP A 156 34.47 6.62 -13.34
N THR A 157 34.62 7.71 -14.08
CA THR A 157 34.72 9.07 -13.53
C THR A 157 33.38 9.80 -13.57
N THR A 158 32.37 9.24 -14.21
CA THR A 158 30.99 9.72 -14.15
C THR A 158 30.31 9.15 -12.90
N ILE A 159 29.85 10.04 -12.01
CA ILE A 159 29.24 9.68 -10.74
C ILE A 159 27.75 10.05 -10.77
N ASP A 160 26.88 9.06 -10.94
CA ASP A 160 25.42 9.24 -11.01
C ASP A 160 24.75 9.17 -9.62
N TYR A 161 24.46 10.34 -9.04
CA TYR A 161 23.80 10.43 -7.73
C TYR A 161 22.29 10.15 -7.75
N SER A 162 21.70 9.80 -8.91
CA SER A 162 20.35 9.22 -8.94
C SER A 162 20.30 7.83 -8.30
N LYS A 163 21.45 7.16 -8.18
CA LYS A 163 21.57 5.80 -7.61
C LYS A 163 21.68 5.80 -6.08
N SER A 164 22.35 6.79 -5.51
CA SER A 164 22.62 6.91 -4.07
C SER A 164 23.31 8.24 -3.81
N ASN A 165 23.04 8.89 -2.67
CA ASN A 165 23.81 10.08 -2.25
C ASN A 165 25.20 9.75 -1.67
N LEU A 166 25.50 8.46 -1.48
CA LEU A 166 26.81 7.92 -1.13
C LEU A 166 27.38 7.17 -2.35
N ALA A 167 28.56 7.55 -2.82
CA ALA A 167 29.21 6.94 -3.98
C ALA A 167 30.70 6.64 -3.73
N TYR A 168 31.25 5.69 -4.48
CA TYR A 168 32.69 5.42 -4.52
C TYR A 168 33.14 4.99 -5.92
N THR A 169 34.42 5.19 -6.21
CA THR A 169 35.06 4.81 -7.47
C THR A 169 36.50 4.39 -7.24
N THR A 170 36.95 3.43 -8.04
CA THR A 170 38.35 3.00 -8.16
C THR A 170 39.10 3.72 -9.27
N ALA A 171 38.44 4.66 -9.97
CA ALA A 171 39.12 5.56 -10.89
C ALA A 171 40.19 6.39 -10.17
N SER A 172 41.35 6.54 -10.80
CA SER A 172 42.45 7.29 -10.22
C SER A 172 42.27 8.79 -10.34
N ALA A 173 42.83 9.51 -9.36
CA ALA A 173 42.95 10.97 -9.43
C ALA A 173 43.86 11.40 -10.58
N GLY A 174 43.73 12.65 -11.01
CA GLY A 174 44.28 13.17 -12.27
C GLY A 174 43.26 13.21 -13.41
N ASN A 175 42.13 12.51 -13.27
CA ASN A 175 40.96 12.65 -14.14
C ASN A 175 40.00 13.75 -13.67
N ILE A 176 39.05 14.10 -14.53
CA ILE A 176 37.88 14.90 -14.19
C ILE A 176 36.74 13.95 -13.82
N PHE A 177 36.23 14.10 -12.60
CA PHE A 177 35.03 13.42 -12.11
C PHE A 177 33.79 14.25 -12.44
N ASP A 178 32.89 13.69 -13.23
CA ASP A 178 31.64 14.32 -13.66
C ASP A 178 30.51 13.93 -12.69
N LEU A 179 30.05 14.89 -11.89
CA LEU A 179 29.00 14.70 -10.89
C LEU A 179 27.64 14.87 -11.57
N GLN A 180 26.93 13.77 -11.81
CA GLN A 180 25.63 13.78 -12.46
C GLN A 180 24.48 13.62 -11.46
N ASN A 181 23.33 14.19 -11.82
CA ASN A 181 22.08 14.10 -11.06
C ASN A 181 22.15 14.64 -9.62
N ILE A 182 23.14 15.49 -9.33
CA ILE A 182 23.10 16.33 -8.14
C ILE A 182 21.96 17.35 -8.27
N LYS A 183 21.38 17.76 -7.14
CA LYS A 183 20.24 18.68 -7.06
C LYS A 183 20.51 19.76 -6.03
N ASP A 184 19.94 20.94 -6.26
CA ASP A 184 19.90 22.03 -5.27
C ASP A 184 19.32 21.52 -3.94
N GLY A 185 19.92 21.94 -2.83
CA GLY A 185 19.61 21.47 -1.47
C GLY A 185 20.15 20.07 -1.15
N GLY A 186 20.87 19.44 -2.08
CA GLY A 186 21.43 18.10 -1.90
C GLY A 186 22.76 18.08 -1.15
N THR A 187 22.97 17.01 -0.37
CA THR A 187 24.27 16.66 0.23
C THR A 187 24.68 15.27 -0.21
N TYR A 188 25.91 15.15 -0.70
CA TYR A 188 26.44 13.94 -1.30
C TYR A 188 27.84 13.61 -0.78
N THR A 189 28.26 12.36 -0.95
CA THR A 189 29.61 11.90 -0.62
C THR A 189 30.20 11.07 -1.76
N LEU A 190 31.48 11.31 -2.07
CA LEU A 190 32.26 10.48 -2.98
C LEU A 190 33.54 9.98 -2.31
N ALA A 191 33.81 8.69 -2.39
CA ALA A 191 35.12 8.13 -2.09
C ALA A 191 35.90 7.86 -3.40
N VAL A 192 37.06 8.49 -3.56
CA VAL A 192 38.01 8.18 -4.64
C VAL A 192 39.08 7.23 -4.09
N GLN A 193 39.22 6.08 -4.72
CA GLN A 193 40.00 4.93 -4.20
C GLN A 193 41.06 4.43 -5.19
N GLY A 194 41.37 5.23 -6.21
CA GLY A 194 42.30 4.79 -7.26
C GLY A 194 43.74 4.60 -6.79
N SER A 195 44.50 3.85 -7.58
CA SER A 195 45.87 3.42 -7.27
C SER A 195 46.94 4.46 -7.61
N VAL A 196 46.61 5.50 -8.37
CA VAL A 196 47.57 6.54 -8.80
C VAL A 196 47.33 7.83 -8.03
N SER A 197 48.42 8.40 -7.50
CA SER A 197 48.39 9.72 -6.86
C SER A 197 48.14 10.82 -7.88
N GLY A 198 47.32 11.81 -7.52
CA GLY A 198 47.03 12.95 -8.39
C GLY A 198 46.01 13.90 -7.79
N THR A 199 45.69 14.97 -8.53
CA THR A 199 44.64 15.90 -8.14
C THR A 199 43.30 15.42 -8.70
N ALA A 200 42.30 15.20 -7.87
CA ALA A 200 40.94 14.95 -8.34
C ALA A 200 40.28 16.28 -8.73
N ASN A 201 39.86 16.37 -10.00
CA ASN A 201 39.13 17.52 -10.53
C ASN A 201 37.65 17.17 -10.68
N PHE A 202 36.77 18.15 -10.59
CA PHE A 202 35.33 17.92 -10.57
C PHE A 202 34.61 18.85 -11.53
N THR A 203 33.57 18.32 -12.19
CA THR A 203 32.64 19.09 -13.02
C THR A 203 31.21 18.63 -12.75
N SER A 204 30.24 19.47 -13.06
CA SER A 204 28.83 19.10 -13.05
C SER A 204 28.08 20.01 -14.02
N ALA A 205 27.35 19.43 -14.97
CA ALA A 205 26.59 20.21 -15.93
C ALA A 205 25.55 21.10 -15.23
N GLY A 206 25.55 22.40 -15.54
CA GLY A 206 24.63 23.38 -14.96
C GLY A 206 25.02 23.91 -13.57
N PHE A 207 26.16 23.48 -13.02
CA PHE A 207 26.65 23.95 -11.72
C PHE A 207 28.09 24.46 -11.79
N THR A 208 28.42 25.39 -10.90
CA THR A 208 29.78 25.88 -10.69
C THR A 208 30.40 25.19 -9.48
N VAL A 209 31.50 24.46 -9.69
CA VAL A 209 32.20 23.74 -8.61
C VAL A 209 33.24 24.65 -7.94
N HIS A 210 33.18 24.72 -6.62
CA HIS A 210 34.09 25.46 -5.75
C HIS A 210 34.91 24.51 -4.89
N LEU A 211 36.22 24.57 -5.04
CA LEU A 211 37.18 23.86 -4.20
C LEU A 211 37.86 24.86 -3.26
N PRO A 212 37.97 24.59 -1.95
CA PRO A 212 38.67 25.46 -1.01
C PRO A 212 40.12 25.66 -1.42
N VAL A 213 40.48 26.92 -1.68
CA VAL A 213 41.84 27.31 -2.11
C VAL A 213 42.88 27.11 -1.00
N ASP A 214 42.47 27.23 0.26
CA ASP A 214 43.35 27.11 1.43
C ASP A 214 43.61 25.64 1.83
N ASN A 215 42.83 24.69 1.31
CA ASN A 215 43.05 23.25 1.53
C ASN A 215 44.10 22.65 0.59
N GLY A 216 44.71 23.49 -0.26
CA GLY A 216 45.61 23.03 -1.32
C GLY A 216 44.88 22.24 -2.41
N PRO A 217 45.62 21.65 -3.38
CA PRO A 217 44.99 20.81 -4.38
C PRO A 217 44.31 19.61 -3.72
N SER A 218 43.24 19.12 -4.35
CA SER A 218 42.52 17.89 -4.00
C SER A 218 43.38 16.65 -4.26
N VAL A 219 44.49 16.51 -3.52
CA VAL A 219 45.50 15.47 -3.75
C VAL A 219 45.02 14.14 -3.16
N VAL A 220 44.82 13.17 -4.03
CA VAL A 220 44.63 11.77 -3.66
C VAL A 220 46.00 11.10 -3.67
N THR A 221 46.30 10.34 -2.62
CA THR A 221 47.47 9.46 -2.58
C THR A 221 47.08 8.11 -3.15
N GLY A 222 47.84 7.59 -4.11
CA GLY A 222 47.55 6.32 -4.75
C GLY A 222 47.44 5.16 -3.75
N GLY A 223 46.40 4.35 -3.90
CA GLY A 223 46.13 3.22 -3.01
C GLY A 223 45.62 3.63 -1.62
N LYS A 224 45.24 4.90 -1.46
CA LYS A 224 44.55 5.44 -0.28
C LYS A 224 43.18 5.97 -0.68
N HIS A 225 42.30 6.12 0.29
CA HIS A 225 40.98 6.69 0.05
C HIS A 225 40.99 8.19 0.33
N SER A 226 40.34 8.94 -0.57
CA SER A 226 39.98 10.33 -0.35
C SER A 226 38.46 10.46 -0.34
N ILE A 227 37.91 11.03 0.72
CA ILE A 227 36.46 11.21 0.88
C ILE A 227 36.13 12.67 0.68
N TYR A 228 35.19 12.93 -0.23
CA TYR A 228 34.69 14.24 -0.58
C TYR A 228 33.26 14.40 -0.07
N THR A 229 33.02 15.46 0.69
CA THR A 229 31.67 15.95 1.02
C THR A 229 31.30 17.01 0.00
N ILE A 230 30.11 16.87 -0.59
CA ILE A 230 29.63 17.71 -1.68
C ILE A 230 28.31 18.35 -1.24
N LEU A 231 28.29 19.69 -1.17
CA LEU A 231 27.13 20.48 -0.78
C LEU A 231 26.65 21.32 -1.95
N VAL A 232 25.37 21.20 -2.31
CA VAL A 232 24.78 21.92 -3.43
C VAL A 232 23.84 23.02 -2.93
N LEU A 233 24.18 24.27 -3.23
CA LEU A 233 23.43 25.46 -2.82
C LEU A 233 23.15 26.33 -4.05
N GLY A 234 21.91 26.34 -4.52
CA GLY A 234 21.52 26.92 -5.81
C GLY A 234 22.25 26.23 -6.96
N THR A 235 22.95 27.01 -7.79
CA THR A 235 23.78 26.51 -8.90
C THR A 235 25.26 26.31 -8.51
N HIS A 236 25.58 26.31 -7.21
CA HIS A 236 26.94 26.18 -6.72
C HIS A 236 27.16 24.86 -5.97
N VAL A 237 28.30 24.24 -6.21
CA VAL A 237 28.74 23.01 -5.56
C VAL A 237 29.97 23.33 -4.73
N TYR A 238 29.86 23.23 -3.41
CA TYR A 238 30.97 23.42 -2.48
C TYR A 238 31.47 22.06 -2.01
N MET A 239 32.78 21.85 -2.10
CA MET A 239 33.39 20.58 -1.72
C MET A 239 34.35 20.75 -0.56
N SER A 240 34.39 19.77 0.33
CA SER A 240 35.43 19.58 1.33
C SER A 240 35.88 18.12 1.32
N TRP A 241 37.07 17.83 1.81
CA TRP A 241 37.61 16.48 1.74
C TRP A 241 38.59 16.13 2.86
N ILE A 242 38.77 14.83 3.04
CA ILE A 242 39.84 14.20 3.80
C ILE A 242 40.58 13.23 2.88
N THR A 243 41.90 13.09 3.04
CA THR A 243 42.73 12.27 2.14
C THR A 243 43.65 11.36 2.95
N GLY A 244 44.13 10.28 2.31
CA GLY A 244 45.16 9.42 2.88
C GLY A 244 44.67 8.34 3.85
N LEU A 245 43.36 8.03 3.85
CA LEU A 245 42.77 6.96 4.65
C LEU A 245 43.19 5.57 4.17
#